data_AF-A0A5S4FBQ6-F1
#
_entry.id   AF-A0A5S4FBQ6-F1
#
_cell.length_a   1.000
_cell.length_b   1.000
_cell.length_c   1.000
_cell.angle_alpha   90.00
_cell.angle_beta   90.00
_cell.angle_gamma   90.00
#
_symmetry.space_group_name_H-M   'P 1'
#
loop_
_entity.id
_entity.type
_entity.pdbx_description
1 polymer ?
#
loop_
_entity_poly.entity_id
_entity_poly.type
_entity_poly.pdbx_seq_one_letter_code
_entity_poly.pdbx_strand_id
1 'polypeptide(L)' 'MCWPIVMFYGEHTYFEWKCVDDITNETLAKGNVTWVRRGHRGGCYLKTEQLTFYRDVFAEERLLKLIQT' A
#
# COMPACT_ATOMS: atom_id res chain seq x y z
N MET A 1 11.78 1.94 -0.74
CA MET A 1 10.42 1.40 -1.05
C MET A 1 10.51 0.43 -2.23
N CYS A 2 9.92 -0.77 -2.13
CA CYS A 2 9.97 -1.73 -3.24
C CYS A 2 8.79 -1.53 -4.20
N TRP A 3 9.02 -1.74 -5.50
CA TRP A 3 7.94 -1.77 -6.49
C TRP A 3 6.87 -2.79 -6.09
N PRO A 4 5.58 -2.42 -6.16
CA PRO A 4 4.52 -3.33 -5.77
C PRO A 4 4.45 -4.51 -6.74
N ILE A 5 4.18 -5.70 -6.21
CA ILE A 5 3.80 -6.86 -7.01
C ILE A 5 2.32 -6.69 -7.34
N VAL A 6 2.00 -6.73 -8.63
CA VAL A 6 0.62 -6.61 -9.12
C VAL A 6 0.15 -7.95 -9.65
N MET A 7 -0.95 -8.45 -9.10
CA MET A 7 -1.57 -9.71 -9.50
C MET A 7 -2.99 -9.47 -9.99
N PHE A 8 -3.38 -10.19 -11.04
CA PHE A 8 -4.72 -10.11 -11.62
C PHE A 8 -5.42 -11.46 -11.50
N TYR A 9 -6.65 -11.45 -11.00
CA TYR A 9 -7.50 -12.65 -10.95
C TYR A 9 -8.97 -12.28 -11.15
N GLY A 10 -9.52 -12.61 -12.32
CA GLY A 10 -10.88 -12.23 -12.69
C GLY A 10 -11.10 -10.71 -12.63
N GLU A 11 -12.07 -10.28 -11.82
CA GLU A 11 -12.38 -8.86 -11.59
C GLU A 11 -11.43 -8.19 -10.57
N HIS A 12 -10.56 -8.96 -9.90
CA HIS A 12 -9.70 -8.48 -8.83
C HIS A 12 -8.31 -8.09 -9.33
N THR A 13 -7.81 -6.97 -8.82
CA THR A 13 -6.40 -6.57 -8.91
C THR A 13 -5.84 -6.45 -7.50
N TYR A 14 -4.79 -7.22 -7.21
CA TYR A 14 -4.09 -7.18 -5.94
C TYR A 14 -2.77 -6.44 -6.11
N PHE A 15 -2.48 -5.54 -5.18
CA PHE A 15 -1.23 -4.83 -5.07
C PHE A 15 -0.61 -5.21 -3.73
N GLU A 16 0.57 -5.84 -3.76
CA GLU A 16 1.36 -6.07 -2.55
C GLU A 16 2.57 -5.15 -2.55
N TRP A 17 2.85 -4.51 -1.43
CA TRP A 17 4.00 -3.63 -1.28
C TRP A 17 4.71 -3.86 0.05
N LYS A 18 6.00 -3.52 0.07
CA LYS A 18 6.80 -3.46 1.28
C LYS A 18 7.65 -2.20 1.34
N CYS A 19 7.68 -1.59 2.50
CA CYS A 19 8.60 -0.52 2.85
C CYS A 19 9.85 -1.14 3.48
N VAL A 20 11.00 -0.75 2.96
CA VAL A 20 12.32 -1.24 3.38
C VAL A 20 13.10 -0.04 3.86
N ASP A 21 13.82 -0.20 4.97
CA ASP A 21 14.73 0.80 5.51
C ASP A 21 15.96 0.94 4.61
N ASP A 22 16.32 2.17 4.26
CA ASP A 22 17.42 2.43 3.32
C ASP A 22 18.82 2.18 3.93
N ILE A 23 18.93 2.11 5.26
CA ILE A 23 20.21 1.90 5.97
C ILE A 23 20.39 0.42 6.31
N THR A 24 19.39 -0.21 6.92
CA THR A 24 19.47 -1.58 7.43
C THR A 24 18.96 -2.63 6.44
N ASN A 25 18.28 -2.23 5.37
CA ASN A 25 17.56 -3.11 4.43
C ASN A 25 16.49 -4.01 5.10
N GLU A 26 16.08 -3.70 6.33
CA GLU A 26 15.02 -4.43 7.02
C GLU A 26 13.63 -3.97 6.55
N THR A 27 12.63 -4.84 6.67
CA THR A 27 11.24 -4.49 6.32
C THR A 27 10.59 -3.72 7.47
N LEU A 28 10.21 -2.47 7.21
CA LEU A 28 9.56 -1.60 8.20
C LEU A 28 8.03 -1.79 8.22
N ALA A 29 7.45 -1.94 7.03
CA ALA A 29 6.03 -2.12 6.85
C ALA A 29 5.75 -2.94 5.60
N LYS A 30 4.61 -3.62 5.58
CA LYS A 30 4.07 -4.23 4.37
C LYS A 30 2.57 -4.06 4.34
N GLY A 31 2.01 -4.10 3.15
CA GLY A 31 0.57 -4.14 3.02
C GLY A 31 0.11 -4.67 1.68
N ASN A 32 -1.19 -4.92 1.62
CA ASN A 32 -1.87 -5.21 0.38
C ASN A 32 -3.01 -4.23 0.13
N VAL A 33 -3.32 -4.03 -1.14
CA VAL A 33 -4.51 -3.32 -1.59
C VAL A 33 -5.21 -4.20 -2.61
N THR A 34 -6.49 -4.48 -2.44
CA THR A 34 -7.30 -5.17 -3.46
C THR A 34 -8.30 -4.22 -4.06
N TRP A 35 -8.36 -4.19 -5.39
CA TRP A 35 -9.38 -3.47 -6.16
C TRP A 35 -10.27 -4.47 -6.90
N VAL A 36 -11.56 -4.13 -7.02
CA VAL A 36 -12.52 -4.88 -7.83
C VAL A 36 -12.97 -4.03 -9.00
N ARG A 37 -12.81 -4.55 -10.22
CA ARG A 37 -13.17 -3.88 -11.48
C ARG A 37 -14.39 -4.57 -12.09
N ARG A 38 -15.59 -4.06 -11.83
CA ARG A 38 -16.87 -4.62 -12.36
C ARG A 38 -17.33 -4.07 -13.71
N GLY A 39 -16.58 -3.15 -14.32
CA GLY A 39 -16.93 -2.57 -15.62
C GLY A 39 -18.35 -1.98 -15.66
N HIS A 40 -19.13 -2.27 -16.71
CA HIS A 40 -20.50 -1.76 -16.93
C HIS A 40 -21.59 -2.41 -16.06
N ARG A 41 -21.25 -3.35 -15.17
CA ARG A 41 -22.22 -4.12 -14.36
C ARG A 41 -22.69 -3.43 -13.07
N GLY A 42 -22.43 -2.13 -12.92
CA GLY A 42 -22.65 -1.38 -11.68
C GLY A 42 -21.47 -1.51 -10.72
N GLY A 43 -20.86 -0.39 -10.36
CA GLY A 43 -19.58 -0.33 -9.67
C GLY A 43 -19.67 -0.76 -8.20
N CYS A 44 -18.77 -1.67 -7.78
CA CYS A 44 -18.40 -1.84 -6.39
C CYS A 44 -16.93 -1.45 -6.25
N TYR A 45 -16.66 -0.37 -5.52
CA TYR A 45 -15.30 0.02 -5.14
C TYR A 45 -14.97 -0.69 -3.82
N LEU A 46 -14.56 -1.96 -3.91
CA LEU A 46 -14.02 -2.66 -2.74
C LEU A 46 -12.55 -2.28 -2.64
N LYS A 47 -12.21 -1.56 -1.57
CA LYS A 47 -10.84 -1.28 -1.15
C LYS A 47 -10.62 -2.01 0.17
N THR A 48 -9.85 -3.09 0.13
CA THR A 48 -9.34 -3.75 1.34
C THR A 48 -7.88 -3.40 1.50
N GLU A 49 -7.51 -2.92 2.70
CA GLU A 49 -6.14 -2.65 3.08
C GLU A 49 -5.81 -3.49 4.31
N GLN A 50 -4.83 -4.39 4.17
CA GLN A 50 -4.18 -4.99 5.33
C GLN A 50 -2.80 -4.36 5.46
N LEU A 51 -2.55 -3.74 6.60
CA LEU A 51 -1.29 -3.08 6.93
C LEU A 51 -0.64 -3.83 8.10
N THR A 52 0.65 -4.09 7.98
CA THR A 52 1.45 -4.64 9.07
C THR A 52 2.69 -3.79 9.24
N PHE A 53 2.89 -3.30 10.47
CA PHE A 53 4.02 -2.49 10.87
C PHE A 53 4.90 -3.31 11.81
N TYR A 54 6.20 -3.35 11.52
CA TYR A 54 7.18 -4.11 12.34
C TYR A 54 7.93 -3.21 13.32
N ARG A 55 7.90 -1.89 13.10
CA ARG A 55 8.45 -0.83 13.95
C ARG A 55 7.56 0.41 13.83
N ASP A 56 7.79 1.38 14.71
CA ASP A 56 7.14 2.68 14.60
C ASP A 56 7.55 3.35 13.28
N VAL A 57 6.56 3.63 12.44
CA VAL A 57 6.78 4.22 11.13
C VAL A 57 6.39 5.68 11.21
N PHE A 58 7.39 6.56 11.23
CA PHE A 58 7.19 8.00 11.19
C PHE A 58 7.43 8.50 9.76
N ALA A 59 6.67 9.51 9.36
CA ALA A 59 7.00 10.25 8.14
C ALA A 59 8.30 11.05 8.36
N GLU A 60 9.08 11.22 7.30
CA GLU A 60 10.28 12.06 7.33
C GLU A 60 9.92 13.49 7.78
N GLU A 61 10.78 14.11 8.60
CA GLU A 61 10.52 15.43 9.19
C GLU A 61 10.19 16.50 8.13
N ARG A 62 10.83 16.42 6.96
CA ARG A 62 10.57 17.31 5.82
C ARG A 62 9.13 17.22 5.31
N LEU A 63 8.53 16.03 5.33
CA LEU A 63 7.14 15.81 4.88
C LEU A 63 6.15 16.30 5.92
N LEU A 64 6.44 16.11 7.22
CA LEU A 64 5.60 16.61 8.31
C LEU A 64 5.42 18.14 8.24
N LYS A 65 6.45 18.86 7.80
CA LYS A 65 6.42 20.33 7.61
C LYS A 65 5.49 20.79 6.48
N LEU A 66 5.00 19.90 5.62
CA LEU A 66 4.07 20.22 4.52
C LEU A 66 2.59 20.12 4.92
N ILE A 67 2.27 19.63 6.12
CA ILE A 67 0.90 19.51 6.60
C ILE A 67 0.35 20.92 6.88
N GLN A 68 -0.70 21.32 6.16
CA GLN A 68 -1.43 22.58 6.38
C GLN A 68 -2.67 22.29 7.25
N THR A 69 -2.84 23.05 8.33
CA THR A 69 -4.01 23.03 9.23
C THR A 69 -5.12 23.96 8.77
#